data_AF-A0A9Q0JQV1-F1
#
_entry.id   AF-A0A9Q0JQV1-F1
#
_cell.length_a   1.000
_cell.length_b   1.000
_cell.length_c   1.000
_cell.angle_alpha   90.00
_cell.angle_beta   90.00
_cell.angle_gamma   90.00
#
_symmetry.space_group_name_H-M   'P 1'
#
loop_
_entity.id
_entity.type
_entity.pdbx_description
1 polymer ?
#
loop_
_entity_poly.entity_id
_entity_poly.type
_entity_poly.pdbx_seq_one_letter_code
_entity_poly.pdbx_strand_id
1 'polypeptide(L)'
;MFPLLSSSTTNHRLRRRRHPPATAYSTVSALPSQLDPAKKEFAQELFSYTDSFNKAIRSTLKGDADEAGTAFDYLETSLSKFDDGPFFLGQFRLVEIAYAPFIERFQPTLLDFKNYDITAGRPKLAAWIEIESFEEMDRNEAYNQTKRDPKQQVESYRQRFGAAL
;
A
#
# COMPACT_ATOMS: atom_id res chain seq x y z
N MET A 1 57.28 32.30 -1.75
CA MET A 1 57.96 31.00 -1.90
C MET A 1 57.22 30.00 -1.03
N PHE A 2 56.33 29.22 -1.65
CA PHE A 2 55.52 28.18 -1.00
C PHE A 2 56.35 26.91 -0.77
N PRO A 3 56.12 26.14 0.31
CA PRO A 3 56.36 24.71 0.27
C PRO A 3 55.10 23.89 0.56
N LEU A 4 54.80 23.02 -0.42
CA LEU A 4 54.46 21.59 -0.32
C LEU A 4 53.20 21.15 0.44
N LEU A 5 52.15 20.87 -0.36
CA LEU A 5 51.10 19.92 -0.03
C LEU A 5 51.67 18.51 0.16
N SER A 6 51.39 17.90 1.30
CA SER A 6 51.49 16.44 1.48
C SER A 6 50.17 15.81 1.09
N SER A 7 50.17 15.00 0.02
CA SER A 7 49.01 14.25 -0.44
C SER A 7 48.88 12.96 0.38
N SER A 8 47.82 12.84 1.18
CA SER A 8 47.47 11.58 1.86
C SER A 8 46.59 10.74 0.95
N THR A 9 47.17 9.70 0.34
CA THR A 9 46.42 8.70 -0.41
C THR A 9 45.88 7.64 0.57
N THR A 10 44.62 7.77 0.99
CA THR A 10 43.95 6.69 1.73
C THR A 10 43.17 5.81 0.74
N ASN A 11 43.65 4.58 0.57
CA ASN A 11 43.03 3.51 -0.20
C ASN A 11 41.61 3.19 0.31
N HIS A 12 40.57 3.49 -0.46
CA HIS A 12 39.23 2.96 -0.22
C HIS A 12 39.15 1.50 -0.68
N ARG A 13 39.53 0.57 0.21
CA ARG A 13 39.29 -0.86 0.03
C ARG A 13 37.80 -1.14 0.23
N LEU A 14 37.06 -1.29 -0.87
CA LEU A 14 35.66 -1.73 -0.88
C LEU A 14 35.53 -3.05 -0.09
N ARG A 15 34.97 -2.97 1.12
CA ARG A 15 34.50 -4.14 1.86
C ARG A 15 33.38 -4.77 1.03
N ARG A 16 33.70 -5.84 0.28
CA ARG A 16 32.70 -6.73 -0.29
C ARG A 16 31.82 -7.21 0.86
N ARG A 17 30.58 -6.74 0.91
CA ARG A 17 29.57 -7.26 1.84
C ARG A 17 29.47 -8.75 1.54
N ARG A 18 29.87 -9.59 2.51
CA ARG A 18 29.62 -11.02 2.42
C ARG A 18 28.10 -11.18 2.42
N HIS A 19 27.53 -11.65 1.32
CA HIS A 19 26.13 -12.08 1.33
C HIS A 19 26.01 -13.21 2.36
N PRO A 20 25.05 -13.13 3.28
CA PRO A 20 24.80 -14.23 4.21
C PRO A 20 24.36 -15.48 3.42
N PRO A 21 24.65 -16.69 3.93
CA PRO A 21 24.25 -17.94 3.26
C PRO A 21 22.72 -18.01 3.12
N ALA A 22 22.25 -18.61 2.02
CA ALA A 22 20.84 -18.71 1.64
C ALA A 22 19.93 -19.38 2.68
N THR A 23 20.50 -20.04 3.69
CA THR A 23 19.81 -20.64 4.84
C THR A 23 19.36 -19.64 5.90
N ALA A 24 19.78 -18.37 5.83
CA ALA A 24 19.33 -17.32 6.76
C ALA A 24 17.91 -16.80 6.48
N TYR A 25 17.29 -17.20 5.35
CA TYR A 25 15.90 -16.88 5.00
C TYR A 25 14.96 -18.06 5.27
N SER A 26 15.17 -18.78 6.37
CA SER A 26 14.21 -19.79 6.83
C SER A 26 12.94 -19.08 7.35
N THR A 27 11.97 -18.93 6.46
CA THR A 27 10.55 -18.62 6.71
C THR A 27 10.29 -17.53 7.76
N VAL A 28 10.42 -16.27 7.37
CA VAL A 28 9.57 -15.23 8.00
C VAL A 28 8.16 -15.46 7.47
N SER A 29 7.37 -16.27 8.18
CA SER A 29 5.93 -16.26 7.94
C SER A 29 5.46 -14.85 8.27
N ALA A 30 4.98 -14.12 7.26
CA ALA A 30 4.51 -12.74 7.42
C ALA A 30 3.32 -12.66 8.41
N LEU A 31 2.72 -13.79 8.75
CA LEU A 31 1.62 -13.90 9.71
C LEU A 31 2.13 -14.65 10.95
N PRO A 32 1.99 -14.09 12.15
CA PRO A 32 2.43 -14.77 13.37
C PRO A 32 1.76 -16.14 13.51
N SER A 33 2.49 -17.12 14.00
CA SER A 33 2.00 -18.50 14.20
C SER A 33 0.80 -18.62 15.15
N GLN A 34 0.46 -17.54 15.85
CA GLN A 34 -0.69 -17.43 16.75
C GLN A 34 -1.95 -16.83 16.08
N LEU A 35 -1.89 -16.47 14.80
CA LEU A 35 -3.08 -16.00 14.08
C LEU A 35 -4.03 -17.17 13.84
N ASP A 36 -5.31 -16.98 14.17
CA ASP A 36 -6.38 -17.93 13.90
C ASP A 36 -6.29 -18.46 12.45
N PRO A 37 -6.41 -19.80 12.23
CA PRO A 37 -6.28 -20.38 10.90
C PRO A 37 -7.19 -19.74 9.83
N ALA A 38 -8.43 -19.39 10.17
CA ALA A 38 -9.35 -18.77 9.22
C ALA A 38 -8.92 -17.32 8.88
N LYS A 39 -8.42 -16.57 9.86
CA LYS A 39 -7.80 -15.24 9.61
C LYS A 39 -6.55 -15.36 8.75
N LYS A 40 -5.75 -16.41 8.93
CA LYS A 40 -4.56 -16.67 8.12
C LYS A 40 -4.89 -16.99 6.67
N GLU A 41 -5.86 -17.87 6.43
CA GLU A 41 -6.33 -18.21 5.08
C GLU A 41 -6.93 -16.97 4.40
N PHE A 42 -7.75 -16.19 5.11
CA PHE A 42 -8.32 -14.98 4.54
C PHE A 42 -7.28 -13.90 4.23
N ALA A 43 -6.24 -13.78 5.05
CA ALA A 43 -5.12 -12.90 4.75
C ALA A 43 -4.43 -13.29 3.44
N GLN A 44 -4.24 -14.60 3.19
CA GLN A 44 -3.64 -15.10 1.94
C GLN A 44 -4.53 -14.82 0.72
N GLU A 45 -5.85 -14.95 0.89
CA GLU A 45 -6.83 -14.57 -0.13
C GLU A 45 -6.72 -13.08 -0.49
N LEU A 46 -6.71 -12.20 0.51
CA LEU A 46 -6.58 -10.76 0.32
C LEU A 46 -5.22 -10.38 -0.30
N PHE A 47 -4.11 -10.97 0.15
CA PHE A 47 -2.81 -10.73 -0.49
C PHE A 47 -2.80 -11.14 -1.96
N SER A 48 -3.43 -12.28 -2.29
CA SER A 48 -3.56 -12.74 -3.67
C SER A 48 -4.44 -11.83 -4.52
N TYR A 49 -5.42 -11.15 -3.90
CA TYR A 49 -6.33 -10.24 -4.57
C TYR A 49 -5.71 -8.85 -4.88
N THR A 50 -4.63 -8.45 -4.21
CA THR A 50 -4.02 -7.11 -4.36
C THR A 50 -3.71 -6.70 -5.81
N ASP A 51 -3.17 -7.61 -6.63
CA ASP A 51 -2.87 -7.34 -8.05
C ASP A 51 -4.16 -7.14 -8.87
N SER A 52 -5.17 -7.97 -8.64
CA SER A 52 -6.47 -7.87 -9.31
C SER A 52 -7.19 -6.57 -8.96
N PHE A 53 -7.21 -6.19 -7.67
CA PHE A 53 -7.72 -4.91 -7.20
C PHE A 53 -7.04 -3.74 -7.93
N ASN A 54 -5.71 -3.71 -7.94
CA ASN A 54 -4.95 -2.66 -8.61
C ASN A 54 -5.22 -2.58 -10.12
N LYS A 55 -5.39 -3.71 -10.79
CA LYS A 55 -5.72 -3.77 -12.22
C LYS A 55 -7.11 -3.21 -12.50
N ALA A 56 -8.12 -3.57 -11.71
CA ALA A 56 -9.49 -3.07 -11.87
C ALA A 56 -9.55 -1.53 -11.75
N ILE A 57 -8.88 -0.96 -10.75
CA ILE A 57 -8.86 0.50 -10.59
C ILE A 57 -8.13 1.18 -11.76
N ARG A 58 -6.99 0.62 -12.19
CA ARG A 58 -6.25 1.17 -13.35
C ARG A 58 -7.04 1.06 -14.65
N SER A 59 -7.78 -0.04 -14.85
CA SER A 59 -8.67 -0.23 -16.00
C SER A 59 -9.72 0.88 -16.05
N THR A 60 -10.36 1.15 -14.90
CA THR A 60 -11.35 2.22 -14.76
C THR A 60 -10.74 3.61 -15.02
N LEU A 61 -9.58 3.89 -14.46
CA LEU A 61 -8.88 5.17 -14.67
C LEU A 61 -8.52 5.39 -16.14
N LYS A 62 -8.08 4.34 -16.85
CA LYS A 62 -7.79 4.39 -18.29
C LYS A 62 -9.04 4.47 -19.17
N GLY A 63 -10.22 4.13 -18.63
CA GLY A 63 -11.44 4.00 -19.42
C GLY A 63 -11.55 2.69 -20.19
N ASP A 64 -10.73 1.69 -19.88
CA ASP A 64 -10.75 0.38 -20.55
C ASP A 64 -11.99 -0.44 -20.14
N ALA A 65 -12.34 -0.42 -18.84
CA ALA A 65 -13.55 -1.03 -18.28
C ALA A 65 -13.91 -0.37 -16.93
N ASP A 66 -15.20 -0.31 -16.58
CA ASP A 66 -15.67 0.22 -15.30
C ASP A 66 -15.75 -0.90 -14.24
N GLU A 67 -14.61 -1.16 -13.60
CA GLU A 67 -14.43 -2.29 -12.67
C GLU A 67 -14.17 -1.84 -11.22
N ALA A 68 -13.97 -0.53 -10.99
CA ALA A 68 -13.65 0.01 -9.67
C ALA A 68 -14.75 -0.25 -8.65
N GLY A 69 -16.02 -0.11 -9.05
CA GLY A 69 -17.17 -0.39 -8.18
C GLY A 69 -17.12 -1.80 -7.60
N THR A 70 -17.07 -2.81 -8.46
CA THR A 70 -16.99 -4.22 -8.07
C THR A 70 -15.78 -4.49 -7.17
N ALA A 71 -14.63 -3.88 -7.46
CA ALA A 71 -13.42 -4.06 -6.67
C ALA A 71 -13.54 -3.48 -5.25
N PHE A 72 -14.16 -2.30 -5.10
CA PHE A 72 -14.42 -1.72 -3.77
C PHE A 72 -15.57 -2.41 -3.03
N ASP A 73 -16.58 -2.92 -3.73
CA ASP A 73 -17.66 -3.72 -3.12
C ASP A 73 -17.12 -5.03 -2.52
N TYR A 74 -16.12 -5.63 -3.17
CA TYR A 74 -15.40 -6.77 -2.62
C TYR A 74 -14.65 -6.41 -1.32
N LEU A 75 -14.02 -5.24 -1.24
CA LEU A 75 -13.36 -4.78 0.00
C LEU A 75 -14.38 -4.48 1.11
N GLU A 76 -15.50 -3.84 0.79
CA GLU A 76 -16.61 -3.61 1.75
C GLU A 76 -17.14 -4.94 2.32
N THR A 77 -17.32 -5.94 1.46
CA THR A 77 -17.72 -7.29 1.87
C THR A 77 -16.63 -7.95 2.72
N SER A 78 -15.36 -7.78 2.35
CA SER A 78 -14.22 -8.34 3.06
C SER A 78 -14.08 -7.79 4.48
N LEU A 79 -14.30 -6.48 4.66
CA LEU A 79 -14.34 -5.81 5.96
C LEU A 79 -15.52 -6.27 6.83
N SER A 80 -16.45 -7.05 6.29
CA SER A 80 -17.55 -7.65 7.04
C SER A 80 -17.26 -9.03 7.62
N LYS A 81 -16.12 -9.65 7.27
CA LYS A 81 -15.88 -11.06 7.58
C LYS A 81 -15.61 -11.35 9.05
N PHE A 82 -14.96 -10.42 9.75
CA PHE A 82 -14.66 -10.53 11.17
C PHE A 82 -15.27 -9.33 11.91
N ASP A 83 -15.89 -9.59 13.06
CA ASP A 83 -16.64 -8.60 13.84
C ASP A 83 -15.85 -8.06 15.05
N ASP A 84 -14.62 -8.53 15.25
CA ASP A 84 -13.74 -8.14 16.34
C ASP A 84 -12.92 -6.87 16.05
N GLY A 85 -13.38 -6.03 15.11
CA GLY A 85 -12.89 -4.68 14.88
C GLY A 85 -13.00 -4.22 13.41
N PRO A 86 -12.53 -3.02 13.09
CA PRO A 86 -12.78 -2.35 11.80
C PRO A 86 -11.81 -2.76 10.67
N PHE A 87 -10.87 -3.67 10.94
CA PHE A 87 -9.83 -4.09 10.00
C PHE A 87 -10.19 -5.37 9.25
N PHE A 88 -9.46 -5.71 8.18
CA PHE A 88 -9.78 -6.88 7.35
C PHE A 88 -9.74 -8.20 8.12
N LEU A 89 -8.90 -8.26 9.16
CA LEU A 89 -8.78 -9.39 10.08
C LEU A 89 -9.31 -9.04 11.49
N GLY A 90 -10.22 -8.07 11.57
CA GLY A 90 -10.75 -7.47 12.81
C GLY A 90 -9.76 -6.49 13.48
N GLN A 91 -8.50 -6.88 13.60
CA GLN A 91 -7.42 -6.09 14.20
C GLN A 91 -6.37 -5.68 13.16
N PHE A 92 -5.59 -4.62 13.42
CA PHE A 92 -4.54 -4.13 12.51
C PHE A 92 -3.45 -5.19 12.30
N ARG A 93 -3.13 -5.47 11.03
CA ARG A 93 -2.19 -6.50 10.55
C ARG A 93 -1.51 -6.05 9.25
N LEU A 94 -0.77 -6.97 8.63
CA LEU A 94 -0.05 -6.68 7.37
C LEU A 94 -0.98 -6.49 6.17
N VAL A 95 -2.24 -6.95 6.26
CA VAL A 95 -3.21 -6.77 5.16
C VAL A 95 -3.50 -5.29 4.98
N GLU A 96 -3.65 -4.53 6.06
CA GLU A 96 -3.87 -3.09 6.04
C GLU A 96 -2.72 -2.37 5.33
N ILE A 97 -1.48 -2.72 5.67
CA ILE A 97 -0.26 -2.19 5.04
C ILE A 97 -0.20 -2.50 3.54
N ALA A 98 -0.73 -3.64 3.11
CA ALA A 98 -0.76 -4.01 1.70
C ALA A 98 -1.77 -3.19 0.88
N TYR A 99 -2.86 -2.71 1.48
CA TYR A 99 -3.92 -1.96 0.79
C TYR A 99 -3.82 -0.43 0.95
N ALA A 100 -3.38 0.05 2.11
CA ALA A 100 -3.30 1.48 2.45
C ALA A 100 -2.61 2.33 1.38
N PRO A 101 -1.40 1.99 0.89
CA PRO A 101 -0.73 2.82 -0.11
C PRO A 101 -1.51 2.95 -1.42
N PHE A 102 -2.38 1.98 -1.75
CA PHE A 102 -3.17 2.01 -2.98
C PHE A 102 -4.47 2.75 -2.79
N ILE A 103 -5.19 2.52 -1.69
CA ILE A 103 -6.45 3.20 -1.40
C ILE A 103 -6.20 4.69 -1.19
N GLU A 104 -5.17 5.07 -0.41
CA GLU A 104 -4.72 6.46 -0.23
C GLU A 104 -4.49 7.16 -1.58
N ARG A 105 -3.96 6.42 -2.55
CA ARG A 105 -3.66 6.95 -3.87
C ARG A 105 -4.89 7.03 -4.77
N PHE A 106 -5.69 5.97 -4.79
CA PHE A 106 -6.80 5.87 -5.72
C PHE A 106 -8.00 6.72 -5.30
N GLN A 107 -8.23 6.92 -4.01
CA GLN A 107 -9.35 7.73 -3.52
C GLN A 107 -9.39 9.14 -4.13
N PRO A 108 -8.38 10.02 -3.95
CA PRO A 108 -8.42 11.36 -4.54
C PRO A 108 -8.36 11.33 -6.07
N THR A 109 -7.71 10.31 -6.65
CA THR A 109 -7.56 10.20 -8.11
C THR A 109 -8.89 9.85 -8.80
N LEU A 110 -9.63 8.88 -8.26
CA LEU A 110 -10.95 8.48 -8.77
C LEU A 110 -11.98 9.60 -8.57
N LEU A 111 -11.92 10.30 -7.43
CA LEU A 111 -12.78 11.43 -7.17
C LEU A 111 -12.53 12.57 -8.19
N ASP A 112 -11.26 12.95 -8.41
CA ASP A 112 -10.93 14.03 -9.35
C ASP A 112 -11.21 13.65 -10.81
N PHE A 113 -10.90 12.41 -11.23
CA PHE A 113 -10.90 12.04 -12.66
C PHE A 113 -12.23 11.49 -13.13
N LYS A 114 -12.96 10.81 -12.24
CA LYS A 114 -14.18 10.08 -12.57
C LYS A 114 -15.38 10.57 -11.77
N ASN A 115 -15.21 11.57 -10.90
CA ASN A 115 -16.23 12.01 -9.94
C ASN A 115 -16.78 10.83 -9.13
N TYR A 116 -15.90 9.88 -8.79
CA TYR A 116 -16.26 8.61 -8.18
C TYR A 116 -15.83 8.58 -6.71
N ASP A 117 -16.81 8.70 -5.81
CA ASP A 117 -16.61 8.55 -4.37
C ASP A 117 -16.60 7.07 -3.98
N ILE A 118 -15.43 6.58 -3.56
CA ILE A 118 -15.25 5.18 -3.17
C ILE A 118 -16.00 4.83 -1.87
N THR A 119 -16.36 5.83 -1.05
CA THR A 119 -17.01 5.65 0.25
C THR A 119 -18.54 5.62 0.15
N ALA A 120 -19.11 6.15 -0.94
CA ALA A 120 -20.55 6.15 -1.16
C ALA A 120 -21.10 4.72 -1.20
N GLY A 121 -22.01 4.40 -0.27
CA GLY A 121 -22.59 3.06 -0.13
C GLY A 121 -21.67 2.01 0.52
N ARG A 122 -20.47 2.40 0.99
CA ARG A 122 -19.46 1.50 1.58
C ARG A 122 -19.04 1.96 2.97
N PRO A 123 -19.94 1.86 3.98
CA PRO A 123 -19.69 2.41 5.31
C PRO A 123 -18.52 1.73 6.03
N LYS A 124 -18.23 0.46 5.80
CA LYS A 124 -17.07 -0.20 6.44
C LYS A 124 -15.77 0.24 5.81
N LEU A 125 -15.73 0.41 4.50
CA LEU A 125 -14.59 1.01 3.82
C LEU A 125 -14.36 2.45 4.29
N ALA A 126 -15.43 3.24 4.46
CA ALA A 126 -15.33 4.59 5.00
C ALA A 126 -14.72 4.59 6.42
N ALA A 127 -15.23 3.73 7.31
CA ALA A 127 -14.70 3.57 8.66
C ALA A 127 -13.24 3.08 8.66
N TRP A 128 -12.91 2.14 7.78
CA TRP A 128 -11.54 1.64 7.61
C TRP A 128 -10.60 2.77 7.19
N ILE A 129 -10.97 3.61 6.21
CA ILE A 129 -10.15 4.75 5.77
C ILE A 129 -9.98 5.76 6.91
N GLU A 130 -11.05 6.10 7.63
CA GLU A 130 -11.00 7.05 8.73
C GLU A 130 -10.06 6.56 9.85
N ILE A 131 -10.23 5.31 10.30
CA ILE A 131 -9.41 4.73 11.38
C ILE A 131 -7.98 4.48 10.93
N GLU A 132 -7.78 3.93 9.74
CA GLU A 132 -6.44 3.70 9.18
C GLU A 132 -5.66 5.00 9.08
N SER A 133 -6.28 6.05 8.53
CA SER A 133 -5.63 7.33 8.33
C SER A 133 -5.34 8.01 9.67
N PHE A 134 -6.32 8.20 10.56
CA PHE A 134 -6.14 8.98 11.78
C PHE A 134 -5.43 8.24 12.92
N GLU A 135 -5.66 6.93 13.06
CA GLU A 135 -5.21 6.19 14.23
C GLU A 135 -3.91 5.46 13.95
N GLU A 136 -3.85 4.57 12.98
CA GLU A 136 -2.71 3.65 12.91
C GLU A 136 -1.58 4.17 12.00
N MET A 137 -1.92 4.79 10.87
CA MET A 137 -0.94 5.07 9.83
C MET A 137 -0.38 6.49 9.90
N ASP A 138 -1.17 7.52 10.25
CA ASP A 138 -0.63 8.86 10.54
C ASP A 138 0.23 8.88 11.81
N ARG A 139 0.03 7.94 12.74
CA ARG A 139 0.94 7.78 13.90
C ARG A 139 2.23 7.02 13.55
N ASN A 140 2.27 6.34 12.41
CA ASN A 140 3.44 5.58 11.97
C ASN A 140 4.40 6.46 11.18
N GLU A 141 5.47 6.93 11.84
CA GLU A 141 6.48 7.80 11.22
C GLU A 141 7.12 7.16 9.97
N ALA A 142 7.36 5.84 9.98
CA ALA A 142 7.94 5.16 8.84
C ALA A 142 6.99 5.14 7.63
N TYR A 143 5.68 5.04 7.86
CA TYR A 143 4.69 5.13 6.79
C TYR A 143 4.58 6.55 6.25
N ASN A 144 4.53 7.55 7.13
CA ASN A 144 4.40 8.96 6.76
C ASN A 144 5.54 9.44 5.86
N GLN A 145 6.76 8.93 6.05
CA GLN A 145 7.90 9.21 5.17
C GLN A 145 7.70 8.72 3.73
N THR A 146 6.76 7.80 3.50
CA THR A 146 6.45 7.26 2.15
C THR A 146 5.26 7.92 1.48
N LYS A 147 4.48 8.72 2.22
CA LYS A 147 3.32 9.44 1.69
C LYS A 147 3.77 10.46 0.65
N ARG A 148 3.00 10.57 -0.41
CA ARG A 148 3.22 11.59 -1.45
C ARG A 148 2.20 12.70 -1.25
N ASP A 149 2.59 13.93 -1.57
CA ASP A 149 1.63 15.03 -1.64
C ASP A 149 0.44 14.65 -2.57
N PRO A 150 -0.82 14.73 -2.08
CA PRO A 150 -1.98 14.29 -2.86
C PRO A 150 -2.13 15.02 -4.20
N LYS A 151 -1.80 16.31 -4.26
CA LYS A 151 -1.88 17.08 -5.51
C LYS A 151 -0.83 16.63 -6.52
N GLN A 152 0.41 16.44 -6.08
CA GLN A 152 1.46 15.88 -6.94
C GLN A 152 1.11 14.49 -7.45
N GLN A 153 0.39 13.71 -6.65
CA GLN A 153 -0.03 12.39 -7.03
C GLN A 153 -1.12 12.42 -8.10
N VAL A 154 -2.19 13.19 -7.89
CA VAL A 154 -3.27 13.40 -8.88
C VAL A 154 -2.68 13.89 -10.21
N GLU A 155 -1.78 14.88 -10.16
CA GLU A 155 -1.10 15.40 -11.36
C GLU A 155 -0.23 14.33 -12.04
N SER A 156 0.49 13.51 -11.26
CA SER A 156 1.26 12.38 -11.81
C SER A 156 0.37 11.33 -12.50
N TYR A 157 -0.85 11.11 -12.02
CA TYR A 157 -1.82 10.23 -12.69
C TYR A 157 -2.40 10.90 -13.93
N ARG A 158 -2.57 12.23 -13.93
CA ARG A 158 -3.06 13.00 -15.08
C ARG A 158 -2.10 12.90 -16.24
N GLN A 159 -0.80 13.01 -15.98
CA GLN A 159 0.22 12.84 -17.02
C GLN A 159 0.28 11.41 -17.57
N ARG A 160 -0.03 10.40 -16.74
CA ARG A 160 0.04 8.97 -17.13
C ARG A 160 -1.21 8.47 -17.85
N PHE A 161 -2.38 9.00 -17.50
CA PHE A 161 -3.67 8.48 -17.96
C PHE A 161 -4.57 9.54 -18.62
N GLY A 162 -4.26 10.83 -18.46
CA GLY A 162 -5.05 11.93 -19.03
C GLY A 162 -4.96 12.09 -20.54
N ALA A 163 -4.09 11.35 -21.22
CA ALA A 163 -4.12 11.24 -22.69
C ALA A 163 -5.16 10.22 -23.19
N ALA A 164 -5.80 9.46 -22.29
CA ALA A 164 -6.79 8.42 -22.59
C ALA A 164 -8.22 8.78 -22.15
N LEU A 165 -8.45 10.02 -21.70
CA LEU A 165 -9.77 10.59 -21.36
C LEU A 165 -10.26 11.49 -22.50
#